data_AF-A0A6J2X8R8-F1
#
_entry.id   AF-A0A6J2X8R8-F1
#
_cell.length_a   1.000
_cell.length_b   1.000
_cell.length_c   1.000
_cell.angle_alpha   90.00
_cell.angle_beta   90.00
_cell.angle_gamma   90.00
#
_symmetry.space_group_name_H-M   'P 1'
#
loop_
_entity.id
_entity.type
_entity.pdbx_description
1 polymer ?
#
loop_
_entity_poly.entity_id
_entity_poly.type
_entity_poly.pdbx_seq_one_letter_code
_entity_poly.pdbx_strand_id
1 'polypeptide(L)'
;MFLSKLYSINNFKYMNDLYYVIRRTAVYHSSQKNVSRKHISSDLLENAFDSISVNKPTDWNDIHDFVLNHEENKENICNKINIDGLIMKWCVQNNKTSYAESYITYLRQSDKEINLATFGLYLRSICQSNLVKLEPEKETEIIQMCTDLKNGHPVLDSITLEDIICALSLTHKWEDCIPLLEEVKLTKTISTRAYSFVISAAFLNNNEKLAWALANELLELDREPLSMVYLSYLKSIKKLEKGGNIVEKLEILFDFFKRNGLICREDVAKELLLYRNTSNVLVKFSGFCNVCKTKLTKMELTDDEFSELKEVFLKNVIIGQDIFIKSDPLEMGQFKEFVTNLGKFDVILDGLNIAYSVGTNKGTQVFSKLVASVISYFVQQKKSVLMLGRTHMNKWPKSNWNYIKNNCTIFLAKDISQDDPYLLYCALHSGPKTIIVTRDQMRGHRHLLKDRKYKMLFTKWLGQRQYELLTFNKNDKPIFRIPPHFSTIAQNSENIWHIPYKSQDKNNSINDNYHKNWVCLKLEK
;
A
#
# COMPACT_ATOMS: atom_id res chain seq x y z
N MET A 1 -24.84 -22.48 -30.06
CA MET A 1 -26.13 -22.90 -29.44
C MET A 1 -25.96 -24.01 -28.38
N PHE A 2 -24.81 -24.07 -27.69
CA PHE A 2 -24.52 -25.06 -26.62
C PHE A 2 -24.04 -24.41 -25.30
N LEU A 3 -24.16 -23.08 -25.17
CA LEU A 3 -23.75 -22.31 -23.99
C LEU A 3 -24.93 -21.69 -23.20
N SER A 4 -26.18 -22.00 -23.56
CA SER A 4 -27.37 -21.39 -22.93
C SER A 4 -28.17 -22.35 -22.04
N LYS A 5 -27.61 -23.49 -21.62
CA LYS A 5 -28.35 -24.55 -20.87
C LYS A 5 -27.73 -24.99 -19.53
N LEU A 6 -26.72 -24.31 -19.02
CA LEU A 6 -26.11 -24.62 -17.70
C LEU A 6 -26.45 -23.61 -16.58
N TYR A 7 -27.30 -22.62 -16.86
CA TYR A 7 -27.78 -21.64 -15.88
C TYR A 7 -29.24 -21.88 -15.47
N SER A 8 -29.58 -23.10 -15.06
CA SER A 8 -30.71 -23.30 -14.16
C SER A 8 -30.52 -24.58 -13.35
N ILE A 9 -30.96 -24.51 -12.09
CA ILE A 9 -31.13 -25.61 -11.10
C ILE A 9 -30.07 -25.65 -9.97
N ASN A 10 -30.46 -25.06 -8.82
CA ASN A 10 -30.20 -25.51 -7.43
C ASN A 10 -28.77 -25.71 -6.88
N ASN A 11 -27.83 -24.79 -7.10
CA ASN A 11 -26.52 -24.81 -6.40
C ASN A 11 -26.38 -23.88 -5.17
N PHE A 12 -27.43 -23.15 -4.77
CA PHE A 12 -27.32 -22.17 -3.68
C PHE A 12 -27.22 -22.79 -2.27
N LYS A 13 -27.77 -23.99 -2.04
CA LYS A 13 -27.72 -24.66 -0.73
C LYS A 13 -26.38 -25.36 -0.50
N TYR A 14 -25.84 -26.01 -1.53
CA TYR A 14 -24.52 -26.67 -1.49
C TYR A 14 -23.35 -25.69 -1.36
N MET A 15 -23.43 -24.49 -1.98
CA MET A 15 -22.41 -23.44 -1.82
C MET A 15 -22.36 -22.87 -0.40
N ASN A 16 -23.50 -22.75 0.28
CA ASN A 16 -23.54 -22.26 1.67
C ASN A 16 -23.02 -23.31 2.67
N ASP A 17 -23.32 -24.58 2.47
CA ASP A 17 -22.79 -25.66 3.32
C ASP A 17 -21.28 -25.84 3.11
N LEU A 18 -20.77 -25.72 1.87
CA LEU A 18 -19.34 -25.74 1.59
C LEU A 18 -18.61 -24.52 2.17
N TYR A 19 -19.21 -23.33 2.07
CA TYR A 19 -18.66 -22.10 2.66
C TYR A 19 -18.64 -22.13 4.20
N TYR A 20 -19.65 -22.75 4.82
CA TYR A 20 -19.74 -22.90 6.28
C TYR A 20 -18.75 -23.95 6.82
N VAL A 21 -18.55 -25.05 6.09
CA VAL A 21 -17.52 -26.06 6.40
C VAL A 21 -16.12 -25.47 6.25
N ILE A 22 -15.81 -24.79 5.13
CA ILE A 22 -14.51 -24.14 4.91
C ILE A 22 -14.20 -23.09 5.98
N ARG A 23 -15.19 -22.34 6.48
CA ARG A 23 -14.99 -21.36 7.56
C ARG A 23 -14.74 -22.01 8.92
N ARG A 24 -15.36 -23.15 9.22
CA ARG A 24 -15.05 -23.89 10.47
C ARG A 24 -13.69 -24.57 10.40
N THR A 25 -13.27 -25.11 9.26
CA THR A 25 -11.91 -25.66 9.12
C THR A 25 -10.84 -24.56 9.15
N ALA A 26 -11.12 -23.37 8.61
CA ALA A 26 -10.20 -22.23 8.62
C ALA A 26 -10.08 -21.54 9.99
N VAL A 27 -11.15 -21.52 10.80
CA VAL A 27 -11.16 -20.87 12.13
C VAL A 27 -10.71 -21.82 13.25
N TYR A 28 -10.89 -23.14 13.11
CA TYR A 28 -10.42 -24.12 14.11
C TYR A 28 -8.93 -24.50 13.97
N HIS A 29 -8.31 -24.26 12.81
CA HIS A 29 -6.85 -24.45 12.62
C HIS A 29 -6.01 -23.19 12.84
N SER A 30 -6.62 -22.02 13.08
CA SER A 30 -5.89 -20.75 13.23
C SER A 30 -5.62 -20.34 14.69
N SER A 31 -6.08 -21.09 15.69
CA SER A 31 -5.78 -20.81 17.09
C SER A 31 -5.21 -22.05 17.77
N GLN A 32 -3.91 -21.98 18.10
CA GLN A 32 -3.09 -22.97 18.82
C GLN A 32 -2.56 -24.15 17.98
N LYS A 33 -1.45 -23.90 17.24
CA LYS A 33 -0.30 -24.82 17.00
C LYS A 33 0.69 -24.33 15.93
N ASN A 34 0.35 -23.33 15.12
CA ASN A 34 1.22 -22.82 14.04
C ASN A 34 2.25 -21.75 14.45
N VAL A 35 2.16 -21.22 15.68
CA VAL A 35 3.06 -20.16 16.15
C VAL A 35 4.37 -20.75 16.71
N SER A 36 4.43 -21.99 17.19
CA SER A 36 5.70 -22.57 17.71
C SER A 36 6.58 -23.20 16.62
N ARG A 37 5.99 -23.94 15.66
CA ARG A 37 6.76 -24.71 14.66
C ARG A 37 7.59 -23.86 13.69
N LYS A 38 7.15 -22.64 13.38
CA LYS A 38 7.84 -21.74 12.44
C LYS A 38 9.12 -21.12 13.01
N HIS A 39 9.17 -20.91 14.32
CA HIS A 39 10.34 -20.37 15.01
C HIS A 39 11.42 -21.44 15.15
N ILE A 40 11.05 -22.65 15.58
CA ILE A 40 11.99 -23.76 15.81
C ILE A 40 12.86 -24.08 14.58
N SER A 41 12.29 -24.17 13.38
CA SER A 41 13.08 -24.45 12.17
C SER A 41 14.02 -23.30 11.77
N SER A 42 13.66 -22.06 12.10
CA SER A 42 14.47 -20.88 11.78
C SER A 42 15.64 -20.76 12.74
N ASP A 43 15.36 -20.90 14.04
CA ASP A 43 16.34 -20.77 15.12
C ASP A 43 17.41 -21.88 15.01
N LEU A 44 17.00 -23.09 14.62
CA LEU A 44 17.89 -24.24 14.45
C LEU A 44 18.82 -24.10 13.23
N LEU A 45 18.33 -23.50 12.14
CA LEU A 45 19.20 -23.15 11.01
C LEU A 45 20.14 -21.99 11.36
N GLU A 46 19.68 -21.00 12.11
CA GLU A 46 20.53 -19.91 12.60
C GLU A 46 21.68 -20.44 13.47
N ASN A 47 21.37 -21.32 14.43
CA ASN A 47 22.38 -22.02 15.24
C ASN A 47 23.38 -22.83 14.40
N ALA A 48 22.90 -23.52 13.35
CA ALA A 48 23.75 -24.28 12.45
C ALA A 48 24.74 -23.38 11.71
N PHE A 49 24.27 -22.25 11.18
CA PHE A 49 25.11 -21.29 10.45
C PHE A 49 26.02 -20.45 11.35
N ASP A 50 25.69 -20.29 12.64
CA ASP A 50 26.59 -19.69 13.62
C ASP A 50 27.71 -20.65 14.03
N SER A 51 27.43 -21.96 14.02
CA SER A 51 28.37 -23.00 14.47
C SER A 51 29.27 -23.54 13.35
N ILE A 52 28.77 -23.55 12.10
CA ILE A 52 29.43 -24.20 10.96
C ILE A 52 29.69 -23.17 9.87
N SER A 53 30.97 -23.00 9.53
CA SER A 53 31.38 -22.17 8.39
C SER A 53 31.36 -22.98 7.10
N VAL A 54 30.53 -22.55 6.14
CA VAL A 54 30.44 -23.18 4.81
C VAL A 54 31.46 -22.53 3.87
N ASN A 55 32.51 -23.28 3.50
CA ASN A 55 33.58 -22.80 2.62
C ASN A 55 33.68 -23.58 1.31
N LYS A 56 33.28 -24.85 1.30
CA LYS A 56 33.25 -25.73 0.12
C LYS A 56 31.92 -26.49 0.03
N PRO A 57 31.51 -26.97 -1.17
CA PRO A 57 30.23 -27.66 -1.35
C PRO A 57 29.99 -28.85 -0.42
N THR A 58 31.03 -29.57 -0.01
CA THR A 58 30.87 -30.73 0.90
C THR A 58 30.46 -30.35 2.33
N ASP A 59 30.70 -29.11 2.75
CA ASP A 59 30.38 -28.63 4.11
C ASP A 59 28.86 -28.53 4.34
N TRP A 60 28.07 -28.56 3.25
CA TRP A 60 26.62 -28.62 3.35
C TRP A 60 26.12 -29.92 3.97
N ASN A 61 26.90 -31.01 3.92
CA ASN A 61 26.58 -32.23 4.64
C ASN A 61 26.61 -32.01 6.16
N ASP A 62 27.55 -31.21 6.67
CA ASP A 62 27.66 -30.91 8.09
C ASP A 62 26.45 -30.09 8.58
N ILE A 63 25.98 -29.15 7.75
CA ILE A 63 24.74 -28.41 8.01
C ILE A 63 23.53 -29.36 8.01
N HIS A 64 23.44 -30.28 7.06
CA HIS A 64 22.36 -31.28 7.01
C HIS A 64 22.36 -32.13 8.27
N ASP A 65 23.52 -32.68 8.64
CA ASP A 65 23.67 -33.56 9.78
C ASP A 65 23.40 -32.83 11.10
N PHE A 66 23.87 -31.58 11.24
CA PHE A 66 23.55 -30.75 12.40
C PHE A 66 22.04 -30.56 12.52
N VAL A 67 21.38 -30.12 11.44
CA VAL A 67 19.96 -29.76 11.46
C VAL A 67 19.07 -30.99 11.68
N LEU A 68 19.38 -32.10 11.02
CA LEU A 68 18.57 -33.32 11.09
C LEU A 68 18.70 -34.02 12.45
N ASN A 69 19.90 -34.00 13.04
CA ASN A 69 20.20 -34.72 14.29
C ASN A 69 20.14 -33.84 15.55
N HIS A 70 19.84 -32.55 15.42
CA HIS A 70 19.75 -31.64 16.57
C HIS A 70 18.67 -32.09 17.56
N GLU A 71 18.95 -32.00 18.86
CA GLU A 71 18.01 -32.42 19.93
C GLU A 71 16.68 -31.65 19.91
N GLU A 72 16.68 -30.45 19.36
CA GLU A 72 15.49 -29.59 19.23
C GLU A 72 14.64 -29.90 17.98
N ASN A 73 15.12 -30.72 17.04
CA ASN A 73 14.35 -31.20 15.87
C ASN A 73 13.33 -32.30 16.27
N LYS A 74 12.61 -32.08 17.37
CA LYS A 74 11.58 -33.00 17.88
C LYS A 74 10.40 -33.01 16.90
N GLU A 75 9.79 -34.18 16.68
CA GLU A 75 8.70 -34.41 15.69
C GLU A 75 9.11 -34.39 14.20
N ASN A 76 10.40 -34.45 13.84
CA ASN A 76 10.88 -34.42 12.44
C ASN A 76 10.38 -33.19 11.65
N ILE A 77 10.39 -32.03 12.31
CA ILE A 77 10.00 -30.75 11.71
C ILE A 77 10.90 -30.44 10.50
N CYS A 78 12.21 -30.64 10.66
CA CYS A 78 13.19 -30.69 9.58
C CYS A 78 13.43 -32.16 9.21
N ASN A 79 13.27 -32.50 7.94
CA ASN A 79 13.48 -33.86 7.44
C ASN A 79 14.13 -33.83 6.04
N LYS A 80 14.55 -35.00 5.56
CA LYS A 80 15.26 -35.15 4.27
C LYS A 80 14.49 -34.64 3.06
N ILE A 81 13.16 -34.47 3.15
CA ILE A 81 12.32 -33.98 2.05
C ILE A 81 12.26 -32.46 2.02
N ASN A 82 12.21 -31.80 3.20
CA ASN A 82 11.99 -30.36 3.30
C ASN A 82 13.25 -29.54 3.60
N ILE A 83 14.35 -30.18 4.02
CA ILE A 83 15.57 -29.49 4.45
C ILE A 83 16.14 -28.56 3.39
N ASP A 84 16.12 -28.96 2.11
CA ASP A 84 16.63 -28.13 1.01
C ASP A 84 15.84 -26.83 0.88
N GLY A 85 14.52 -26.92 0.97
CA GLY A 85 13.64 -25.76 0.92
C GLY A 85 13.81 -24.86 2.14
N LEU A 86 14.08 -25.44 3.32
CA LEU A 86 14.31 -24.69 4.56
C LEU A 86 15.65 -23.94 4.53
N ILE A 87 16.74 -24.59 4.12
CA ILE A 87 18.06 -23.96 3.95
C ILE A 87 17.97 -22.83 2.93
N MET A 88 17.36 -23.08 1.76
CA MET A 88 17.23 -22.04 0.74
C MET A 88 16.35 -20.88 1.21
N LYS A 89 15.26 -21.17 1.93
CA LYS A 89 14.41 -20.14 2.51
C LYS A 89 15.17 -19.30 3.54
N TRP A 90 15.99 -19.91 4.39
CA TRP A 90 16.84 -19.18 5.33
C TRP A 90 17.81 -18.25 4.59
N CYS A 91 18.42 -18.72 3.50
CA CYS A 91 19.32 -17.90 2.67
C CYS A 91 18.58 -16.66 2.12
N VAL A 92 17.36 -16.84 1.60
CA VAL A 92 16.49 -15.76 1.09
C VAL A 92 16.07 -14.78 2.18
N GLN A 93 15.73 -15.27 3.37
CA GLN A 93 15.30 -14.44 4.51
C GLN A 93 16.44 -13.58 5.06
N ASN A 94 17.66 -14.10 5.02
CA ASN A 94 18.87 -13.44 5.53
C ASN A 94 19.70 -12.75 4.45
N ASN A 95 19.18 -12.65 3.21
CA ASN A 95 19.86 -12.06 2.04
C ASN A 95 21.27 -12.65 1.80
N LYS A 96 21.44 -13.96 2.00
CA LYS A 96 22.69 -14.70 1.81
C LYS A 96 22.75 -15.34 0.41
N THR A 97 22.80 -14.51 -0.64
CA THR A 97 22.76 -15.02 -2.03
C THR A 97 23.94 -15.90 -2.39
N SER A 98 25.15 -15.61 -1.87
CA SER A 98 26.32 -16.47 -2.09
C SER A 98 26.14 -17.88 -1.50
N TYR A 99 25.44 -17.99 -0.36
CA TYR A 99 25.12 -19.28 0.25
C TYR A 99 24.08 -20.04 -0.58
N ALA A 100 23.06 -19.34 -1.10
CA ALA A 100 22.08 -19.92 -2.00
C ALA A 100 22.74 -20.50 -3.28
N GLU A 101 23.71 -19.78 -3.86
CA GLU A 101 24.47 -20.23 -5.04
C GLU A 101 25.36 -21.44 -4.74
N SER A 102 26.11 -21.41 -3.64
CA SER A 102 26.91 -22.54 -3.18
C SER A 102 26.03 -23.77 -2.93
N TYR A 103 24.84 -23.58 -2.34
CA TYR A 103 23.93 -24.68 -2.03
C TYR A 103 23.35 -25.34 -3.28
N ILE A 104 22.94 -24.56 -4.29
CA ILE A 104 22.47 -25.12 -5.57
C ILE A 104 23.58 -25.88 -6.28
N THR A 105 24.82 -25.39 -6.20
CA THR A 105 25.98 -26.09 -6.74
C THR A 105 26.17 -27.45 -6.06
N TYR A 106 26.07 -27.51 -4.73
CA TYR A 106 26.10 -28.76 -3.97
C TYR A 106 24.98 -29.73 -4.36
N LEU A 107 23.74 -29.26 -4.49
CA LEU A 107 22.61 -30.11 -4.86
C LEU A 107 22.79 -30.75 -6.24
N ARG A 108 23.30 -29.97 -7.21
CA ARG A 108 23.61 -30.48 -8.56
C ARG A 108 24.73 -31.52 -8.56
N GLN A 109 25.78 -31.30 -7.77
CA GLN A 109 26.89 -32.25 -7.62
C GLN A 109 26.48 -33.55 -6.93
N SER A 110 25.37 -33.52 -6.19
CA SER A 110 24.85 -34.67 -5.45
C SER A 110 23.89 -35.55 -6.27
N ASP A 111 23.74 -35.29 -7.59
CA ASP A 111 22.76 -35.96 -8.49
C ASP A 111 21.31 -35.98 -7.94
N LYS A 112 20.95 -34.99 -7.10
CA LYS A 112 19.59 -34.87 -6.57
C LYS A 112 18.76 -33.94 -7.44
N GLU A 113 17.54 -34.38 -7.78
CA GLU A 113 16.55 -33.49 -8.39
C GLU A 113 16.19 -32.35 -7.43
N ILE A 114 16.36 -31.11 -7.88
CA ILE A 114 15.99 -29.92 -7.13
C ILE A 114 14.48 -29.78 -7.19
N ASN A 115 13.80 -29.92 -6.06
CA ASN A 115 12.36 -29.75 -6.01
C ASN A 115 11.92 -28.31 -6.37
N LEU A 116 10.69 -28.18 -6.84
CA LEU A 116 10.08 -26.93 -7.32
C LEU A 116 10.18 -25.78 -6.31
N ALA A 117 9.99 -26.07 -5.02
CA ALA A 117 9.99 -25.06 -3.97
C ALA A 117 11.40 -24.51 -3.69
N THR A 118 12.40 -25.38 -3.59
CA THR A 118 13.82 -25.00 -3.45
C THR A 118 14.26 -24.17 -4.65
N PHE A 119 13.84 -24.58 -5.86
CA PHE A 119 14.13 -23.88 -7.09
C PHE A 119 13.53 -22.45 -7.11
N GLY A 120 12.23 -22.31 -6.81
CA GLY A 120 11.57 -21.00 -6.76
C GLY A 120 12.23 -20.05 -5.75
N LEU A 121 12.65 -20.59 -4.60
CA LEU A 121 13.40 -19.82 -3.60
C LEU A 121 14.79 -19.40 -4.08
N TYR A 122 15.48 -20.24 -4.84
CA TYR A 122 16.76 -19.88 -5.45
C TYR A 122 16.61 -18.73 -6.46
N LEU A 123 15.64 -18.82 -7.37
CA LEU A 123 15.33 -17.72 -8.30
C LEU A 123 15.04 -16.42 -7.55
N ARG A 124 14.31 -16.52 -6.43
CA ARG A 124 14.02 -15.37 -5.56
C ARG A 124 15.28 -14.76 -4.94
N SER A 125 16.24 -15.60 -4.55
CA SER A 125 17.53 -15.16 -4.01
C SER A 125 18.36 -14.42 -5.06
N ILE A 126 18.41 -14.93 -6.30
CA ILE A 126 19.05 -14.23 -7.43
C ILE A 126 18.39 -12.88 -7.68
N CYS A 127 17.06 -12.82 -7.61
CA CYS A 127 16.33 -11.56 -7.77
C CYS A 127 16.52 -10.57 -6.59
N GLN A 128 17.07 -11.00 -5.46
CA GLN A 128 17.37 -10.13 -4.31
C GLN A 128 18.81 -9.61 -4.34
N SER A 129 19.75 -10.34 -4.95
CA SER A 129 21.07 -9.77 -5.19
C SER A 129 20.88 -8.62 -6.17
N ASN A 130 21.29 -7.41 -5.78
CA ASN A 130 21.19 -6.19 -6.59
C ASN A 130 22.11 -6.24 -7.82
N LEU A 131 22.18 -7.37 -8.54
CA LEU A 131 23.04 -7.58 -9.68
C LEU A 131 22.58 -6.67 -10.80
N VAL A 132 23.33 -5.59 -10.98
CA VAL A 132 23.17 -4.56 -12.00
C VAL A 132 23.31 -5.16 -13.42
N LYS A 133 23.91 -6.36 -13.51
CA LYS A 133 24.02 -7.23 -14.68
C LYS A 133 24.34 -8.66 -14.21
N LEU A 134 23.65 -9.66 -14.76
CA LEU A 134 24.03 -11.06 -14.55
C LEU A 134 25.28 -11.37 -15.38
N GLU A 135 26.15 -12.24 -14.86
CA GLU A 135 27.24 -12.80 -15.66
C GLU A 135 26.67 -13.70 -16.78
N PRO A 136 27.25 -13.75 -17.99
CA PRO A 136 26.68 -14.49 -19.12
C PRO A 136 26.42 -15.98 -18.85
N GLU A 137 27.31 -16.62 -18.08
CA GLU A 137 27.16 -18.01 -17.65
C GLU A 137 25.94 -18.16 -16.74
N LYS A 138 25.75 -17.21 -15.81
CA LYS A 138 24.62 -17.18 -14.88
C LYS A 138 23.30 -16.95 -15.59
N GLU A 139 23.30 -16.06 -16.57
CA GLU A 139 22.15 -15.79 -17.41
C GLU A 139 21.72 -17.03 -18.19
N THR A 140 22.67 -17.74 -18.80
CA THR A 140 22.43 -19.00 -19.52
C THR A 140 21.89 -20.08 -18.58
N GLU A 141 22.46 -20.19 -17.38
CA GLU A 141 21.99 -21.10 -16.32
C GLU A 141 20.51 -20.83 -15.98
N ILE A 142 20.14 -19.57 -15.74
CA ILE A 142 18.77 -19.18 -15.38
C ILE A 142 17.78 -19.48 -16.51
N ILE A 143 18.14 -19.18 -17.76
CA ILE A 143 17.29 -19.45 -18.92
C ILE A 143 17.06 -20.95 -19.08
N GLN A 144 18.12 -21.75 -19.00
CA GLN A 144 18.03 -23.20 -19.11
C GLN A 144 17.13 -23.76 -18.00
N MET A 145 17.39 -23.36 -16.75
CA MET A 145 16.60 -23.72 -15.59
C MET A 145 15.11 -23.40 -15.75
N CYS A 146 14.76 -22.19 -16.20
CA CYS A 146 13.38 -21.80 -16.42
C CYS A 146 12.73 -22.61 -17.56
N THR A 147 13.50 -22.92 -18.60
CA THR A 147 13.03 -23.71 -19.75
C THR A 147 12.75 -25.15 -19.35
N ASP A 148 13.67 -25.78 -18.61
CA ASP A 148 13.51 -27.15 -18.12
C ASP A 148 12.29 -27.26 -17.20
N LEU A 149 12.09 -26.27 -16.33
CA LEU A 149 10.93 -26.25 -15.44
C LEU A 149 9.61 -26.17 -16.20
N LYS A 150 9.52 -25.30 -17.22
CA LYS A 150 8.33 -25.17 -18.06
C LYS A 150 8.06 -26.43 -18.88
N ASN A 151 9.11 -27.11 -19.35
CA ASN A 151 8.97 -28.34 -20.13
C ASN A 151 8.62 -29.55 -19.25
N GLY A 152 9.16 -29.62 -18.03
CA GLY A 152 8.93 -30.71 -17.08
C GLY A 152 7.56 -30.67 -16.39
N HIS A 153 6.89 -29.52 -16.40
CA HIS A 153 5.61 -29.32 -15.70
C HIS A 153 4.54 -28.73 -16.63
N PRO A 154 3.55 -29.53 -17.08
CA PRO A 154 2.47 -29.05 -17.95
C PRO A 154 1.62 -27.92 -17.35
N VAL A 155 1.55 -27.84 -16.03
CA VAL A 155 0.84 -26.79 -15.29
C VAL A 155 1.72 -26.36 -14.12
N LEU A 156 2.05 -25.07 -14.07
CA LEU A 156 2.78 -24.46 -12.97
C LEU A 156 1.84 -23.62 -12.11
N ASP A 157 2.08 -23.62 -10.80
CA ASP A 157 1.34 -22.75 -9.91
C ASP A 157 1.78 -21.29 -10.08
N SER A 158 0.87 -20.39 -9.71
CA SER A 158 1.05 -18.95 -9.87
C SER A 158 2.23 -18.33 -9.08
N ILE A 159 2.75 -19.01 -8.05
CA ILE A 159 3.92 -18.52 -7.30
C ILE A 159 5.17 -18.84 -8.09
N THR A 160 5.29 -20.09 -8.53
CA THR A 160 6.41 -20.54 -9.37
C THR A 160 6.50 -19.75 -10.68
N LEU A 161 5.36 -19.50 -11.34
CA LEU A 161 5.32 -18.66 -12.55
C LEU A 161 5.82 -17.24 -12.28
N GLU A 162 5.45 -16.62 -11.15
CA GLU A 162 5.95 -15.29 -10.79
C GLU A 162 7.45 -15.29 -10.47
N ASP A 163 7.98 -16.34 -9.84
CA ASP A 163 9.42 -16.48 -9.60
C ASP A 163 10.18 -16.64 -10.94
N ILE A 164 9.65 -17.39 -11.91
CA ILE A 164 10.18 -17.48 -13.30
C ILE A 164 10.15 -16.11 -13.98
N ILE A 165 9.02 -15.39 -13.91
CA ILE A 165 8.89 -14.05 -14.50
C ILE A 165 9.96 -13.11 -13.93
N CYS A 166 10.15 -13.11 -12.60
CA CYS A 166 11.17 -12.27 -11.97
C CYS A 166 12.57 -12.62 -12.48
N ALA A 167 12.90 -13.91 -12.59
CA ALA A 167 14.22 -14.37 -13.03
C ALA A 167 14.47 -14.08 -14.52
N LEU A 168 13.52 -14.40 -15.40
CA LEU A 168 13.65 -14.14 -16.84
C LEU A 168 13.75 -12.64 -17.15
N SER A 169 13.11 -11.79 -16.35
CA SER A 169 13.20 -10.33 -16.47
C SER A 169 14.63 -9.79 -16.30
N LEU A 170 15.54 -10.57 -15.70
CA LEU A 170 16.95 -10.21 -15.55
C LEU A 170 17.81 -10.59 -16.77
N THR A 171 17.24 -11.29 -17.76
CA THR A 171 17.95 -11.87 -18.89
C THR A 171 17.54 -11.22 -20.21
N HIS A 172 18.24 -11.55 -21.31
CA HIS A 172 17.87 -11.13 -22.67
C HIS A 172 16.53 -11.73 -23.13
N LYS A 173 16.02 -12.77 -22.47
CA LYS A 173 14.72 -13.41 -22.72
C LYS A 173 13.56 -12.77 -21.95
N TRP A 174 13.73 -11.55 -21.43
CA TRP A 174 12.70 -10.86 -20.64
C TRP A 174 11.35 -10.71 -21.38
N GLU A 175 11.32 -10.67 -22.71
CA GLU A 175 10.06 -10.59 -23.49
C GLU A 175 9.18 -11.82 -23.31
N ASP A 176 9.76 -12.97 -22.99
CA ASP A 176 9.03 -14.21 -22.69
C ASP A 176 8.18 -14.07 -21.41
N CYS A 177 8.45 -13.05 -20.57
CA CYS A 177 7.63 -12.72 -19.41
C CYS A 177 6.24 -12.18 -19.80
N ILE A 178 6.08 -11.57 -20.98
CA ILE A 178 4.82 -10.93 -21.39
C ILE A 178 3.67 -11.95 -21.49
N PRO A 179 3.80 -13.06 -22.26
CA PRO A 179 2.76 -14.09 -22.27
C PRO A 179 2.57 -14.77 -20.90
N LEU A 180 3.63 -14.91 -20.10
CA LEU A 180 3.54 -15.47 -18.76
C LEU A 180 2.74 -14.58 -17.79
N LEU A 181 2.82 -13.25 -17.92
CA LEU A 181 1.97 -12.35 -17.16
C LEU A 181 0.48 -12.61 -17.46
N GLU A 182 0.13 -12.75 -18.74
CA GLU A 182 -1.25 -13.03 -19.14
C GLU A 182 -1.73 -14.39 -18.61
N GLU A 183 -0.87 -15.41 -18.60
CA GLU A 183 -1.19 -16.72 -18.00
C GLU A 183 -1.47 -16.62 -16.50
N VAL A 184 -0.65 -15.87 -15.75
CA VAL A 184 -0.89 -15.66 -14.31
C VAL A 184 -2.20 -14.91 -14.07
N LYS A 185 -2.54 -13.93 -14.92
CA LYS A 185 -3.81 -13.17 -14.82
C LYS A 185 -5.05 -14.05 -14.94
N LEU A 186 -4.97 -15.22 -15.58
CA LEU A 186 -6.08 -16.17 -15.67
C LEU A 186 -6.45 -16.76 -14.30
N THR A 187 -5.48 -16.89 -13.39
CA THR A 187 -5.67 -17.58 -12.09
C THR A 187 -5.69 -16.63 -10.90
N LYS A 188 -4.94 -15.50 -10.94
CA LYS A 188 -4.89 -14.51 -9.86
C LYS A 188 -4.42 -13.14 -10.32
N THR A 189 -4.51 -12.16 -9.44
CA THR A 189 -3.81 -10.88 -9.63
C THR A 189 -2.29 -11.07 -9.45
N ILE A 190 -1.51 -10.69 -10.45
CA ILE A 190 -0.04 -10.70 -10.41
C ILE A 190 0.47 -9.83 -9.24
N SER A 191 1.54 -10.25 -8.57
CA SER A 191 2.17 -9.46 -7.50
C SER A 191 2.83 -8.16 -8.00
N THR A 192 2.92 -7.17 -7.12
CA THR A 192 3.68 -5.92 -7.36
C THR A 192 5.13 -6.20 -7.74
N ARG A 193 5.72 -7.26 -7.16
CA ARG A 193 7.09 -7.69 -7.43
C ARG A 193 7.24 -8.10 -8.90
N ALA A 194 6.48 -9.08 -9.36
CA ALA A 194 6.57 -9.56 -10.74
C ALA A 194 6.33 -8.45 -11.76
N TYR A 195 5.30 -7.60 -11.55
CA TYR A 195 5.11 -6.40 -12.37
C TYR A 195 6.35 -5.51 -12.40
N SER A 196 6.93 -5.20 -11.24
CA SER A 196 8.08 -4.30 -11.14
C SER A 196 9.31 -4.85 -11.88
N PHE A 197 9.54 -6.17 -11.84
CA PHE A 197 10.62 -6.81 -12.60
C PHE A 197 10.44 -6.64 -14.11
N VAL A 198 9.24 -6.93 -14.64
CA VAL A 198 8.98 -6.81 -16.09
C VAL A 198 9.03 -5.35 -16.54
N ILE A 199 8.47 -4.42 -15.77
CA ILE A 199 8.54 -2.98 -16.06
C ILE A 199 10.01 -2.51 -16.09
N SER A 200 10.81 -2.91 -15.10
CA SER A 200 12.24 -2.61 -15.05
C SER A 200 12.98 -3.15 -16.28
N ALA A 201 12.73 -4.41 -16.67
CA ALA A 201 13.33 -5.02 -17.84
C ALA A 201 12.96 -4.26 -19.13
N ALA A 202 11.69 -3.90 -19.29
CA ALA A 202 11.22 -3.12 -20.43
C ALA A 202 11.92 -1.75 -20.52
N PHE A 203 12.08 -1.02 -19.40
CA PHE A 203 12.84 0.24 -19.40
C PHE A 203 14.31 0.05 -19.77
N LEU A 204 14.98 -0.96 -19.22
CA LEU A 204 16.40 -1.24 -19.50
C LEU A 204 16.66 -1.65 -20.95
N ASN A 205 15.65 -2.19 -21.63
CA ASN A 205 15.66 -2.59 -23.04
C ASN A 205 14.97 -1.57 -23.97
N ASN A 206 14.78 -0.33 -23.52
CA ASN A 206 14.20 0.78 -24.28
C ASN A 206 12.75 0.59 -24.79
N ASN A 207 11.99 -0.34 -24.20
CA ASN A 207 10.57 -0.51 -24.48
C ASN A 207 9.72 0.31 -23.50
N GLU A 208 9.84 1.64 -23.58
CA GLU A 208 9.16 2.57 -22.66
C GLU A 208 7.64 2.50 -22.75
N LYS A 209 7.09 2.27 -23.94
CA LYS A 209 5.64 2.19 -24.15
C LYS A 209 5.04 1.07 -23.32
N LEU A 210 5.64 -0.13 -23.37
CA LEU A 210 5.21 -1.27 -22.57
C LEU A 210 5.42 -0.99 -21.07
N ALA A 211 6.59 -0.46 -20.70
CA ALA A 211 6.92 -0.18 -19.31
C ALA A 211 5.91 0.77 -18.65
N TRP A 212 5.56 1.88 -19.31
CA TRP A 212 4.56 2.83 -18.81
C TRP A 212 3.15 2.25 -18.82
N ALA A 213 2.78 1.42 -19.81
CA ALA A 213 1.48 0.75 -19.84
C ALA A 213 1.32 -0.19 -18.63
N LEU A 214 2.31 -1.06 -18.37
CA LEU A 214 2.32 -1.97 -17.22
C LEU A 214 2.37 -1.21 -15.88
N ALA A 215 3.11 -0.10 -15.80
CA ALA A 215 3.14 0.74 -14.60
C ALA A 215 1.77 1.36 -14.30
N ASN A 216 1.04 1.82 -15.32
CA ASN A 216 -0.33 2.32 -15.15
C ASN A 216 -1.30 1.18 -14.79
N GLU A 217 -1.18 0.01 -15.42
CA GLU A 217 -2.00 -1.17 -15.07
C GLU A 217 -1.82 -1.54 -13.59
N LEU A 218 -0.59 -1.55 -13.09
CA LEU A 218 -0.31 -1.81 -11.67
C LEU A 218 -0.96 -0.77 -10.75
N LEU A 219 -0.97 0.50 -11.17
CA LEU A 219 -1.60 1.59 -10.44
C LEU A 219 -3.14 1.48 -10.44
N GLU A 220 -3.76 1.00 -11.52
CA GLU A 220 -5.21 0.71 -11.56
C GLU A 220 -5.60 -0.40 -10.57
N LEU A 221 -4.68 -1.33 -10.28
CA LEU A 221 -4.83 -2.34 -9.22
C LEU A 221 -4.61 -1.77 -7.80
N ASP A 222 -4.48 -0.45 -7.65
CA ASP A 222 -4.22 0.25 -6.39
C ASP A 222 -2.90 -0.17 -5.71
N ARG A 223 -1.90 -0.51 -6.53
CA ARG A 223 -0.55 -0.92 -6.12
C ARG A 223 0.48 0.02 -6.72
N GLU A 224 1.49 0.40 -5.95
CA GLU A 224 2.56 1.29 -6.43
C GLU A 224 3.75 0.47 -6.97
N PRO A 225 4.37 0.89 -8.10
CA PRO A 225 5.63 0.31 -8.57
C PRO A 225 6.74 0.41 -7.51
N LEU A 226 7.60 -0.62 -7.44
CA LEU A 226 8.76 -0.62 -6.54
C LEU A 226 9.84 0.36 -7.03
N SER A 227 10.73 0.80 -6.14
CA SER A 227 11.84 1.73 -6.46
C SER A 227 12.65 1.29 -7.69
N MET A 228 12.88 -0.02 -7.83
CA MET A 228 13.64 -0.61 -8.94
C MET A 228 13.13 -0.17 -10.32
N VAL A 229 11.82 0.09 -10.46
CA VAL A 229 11.21 0.57 -11.70
C VAL A 229 11.76 1.93 -12.07
N TYR A 230 11.72 2.87 -11.14
CA TYR A 230 12.20 4.23 -11.35
C TYR A 230 13.72 4.27 -11.50
N LEU A 231 14.46 3.47 -10.71
CA LEU A 231 15.91 3.34 -10.85
C LEU A 231 16.29 2.77 -12.22
N SER A 232 15.53 1.81 -12.74
CA SER A 232 15.76 1.22 -14.08
C SER A 232 15.52 2.24 -15.19
N TYR A 233 14.48 3.07 -15.06
CA TYR A 233 14.24 4.18 -15.98
C TYR A 233 15.37 5.22 -15.92
N LEU A 234 15.78 5.64 -14.71
CA LEU A 234 16.90 6.58 -14.55
C LEU A 234 18.21 6.01 -15.12
N LYS A 235 18.46 4.71 -14.97
CA LYS A 235 19.61 4.01 -15.56
C LYS A 235 19.52 3.93 -17.08
N SER A 236 18.34 3.69 -17.66
CA SER A 236 18.20 3.62 -19.12
C SER A 236 18.44 4.98 -19.77
N ILE A 237 17.96 6.08 -19.17
CA ILE A 237 18.14 7.42 -19.73
C ILE A 237 19.58 7.93 -19.60
N LYS A 238 20.34 7.52 -18.56
CA LYS A 238 21.78 7.82 -18.45
C LYS A 238 22.60 7.19 -19.59
N LYS A 239 22.18 6.04 -20.13
CA LYS A 239 22.86 5.43 -21.29
C LYS A 239 22.67 6.23 -22.59
N LEU A 240 21.71 7.16 -22.64
CA LEU A 240 21.39 7.98 -23.80
C LEU A 240 22.29 9.23 -23.95
N GLU A 241 23.37 9.34 -23.18
CA GLU A 241 24.33 10.47 -23.13
C GLU A 241 24.91 10.93 -24.50
N LYS A 242 24.71 10.18 -25.59
CA LYS A 242 25.15 10.53 -26.95
C LYS A 242 24.05 11.05 -27.90
N GLY A 243 22.95 11.61 -27.37
CA GLY A 243 21.97 12.32 -28.22
C GLY A 243 20.53 12.35 -27.73
N GLY A 244 20.22 11.76 -26.57
CA GLY A 244 18.87 11.82 -25.99
C GLY A 244 18.65 13.05 -25.11
N ASN A 245 17.45 13.65 -25.18
CA ASN A 245 17.06 14.74 -24.29
C ASN A 245 16.71 14.20 -22.89
N ILE A 246 17.73 14.13 -22.01
CA ILE A 246 17.57 13.69 -20.60
C ILE A 246 16.51 14.52 -19.87
N VAL A 247 16.42 15.82 -20.16
CA VAL A 247 15.46 16.73 -19.53
C VAL A 247 14.03 16.30 -19.83
N GLU A 248 13.71 16.04 -21.10
CA GLU A 248 12.38 15.54 -21.51
C GLU A 248 12.05 14.23 -20.80
N LYS A 249 13.02 13.30 -20.69
CA LYS A 249 12.83 12.02 -20.02
C LYS A 249 12.57 12.18 -18.52
N LEU A 250 13.25 13.10 -17.85
CA LEU A 250 12.97 13.44 -16.45
C LEU A 250 11.59 14.08 -16.29
N GLU A 251 11.18 14.96 -17.20
CA GLU A 251 9.83 15.54 -17.19
C GLU A 251 8.74 14.45 -17.25
N ILE A 252 8.91 13.43 -18.10
CA ILE A 252 7.97 12.29 -18.17
C ILE A 252 7.83 11.59 -16.80
N LEU A 253 8.94 11.30 -16.12
CA LEU A 253 8.92 10.65 -14.80
C LEU A 253 8.27 11.53 -13.74
N PHE A 254 8.62 12.81 -13.68
CA PHE A 254 8.07 13.72 -12.67
C PHE A 254 6.60 14.01 -12.89
N ASP A 255 6.17 14.09 -14.14
CA ASP A 255 4.77 14.21 -14.48
C ASP A 255 4.01 12.92 -14.15
N PHE A 256 4.61 11.73 -14.34
CA PHE A 256 4.03 10.48 -13.85
C PHE A 256 3.85 10.49 -12.33
N PHE A 257 4.83 10.98 -11.56
CA PHE A 257 4.69 11.14 -10.11
C PHE A 257 3.58 12.13 -9.74
N LYS A 258 3.53 13.29 -10.39
CA LYS A 258 2.55 14.34 -10.13
C LYS A 258 1.14 13.86 -10.43
N ARG A 259 0.91 13.32 -11.63
CA ARG A 259 -0.40 12.82 -12.09
C ARG A 259 -0.94 11.74 -11.17
N ASN A 260 -0.08 10.87 -10.64
CA ASN A 260 -0.46 9.74 -9.81
C ASN A 260 -0.36 10.01 -8.29
N GLY A 261 0.04 11.21 -7.88
CA GLY A 261 0.21 11.58 -6.47
C GLY A 261 1.25 10.72 -5.74
N LEU A 262 2.25 10.21 -6.47
CA LEU A 262 3.25 9.29 -5.94
C LEU A 262 4.30 10.04 -5.14
N ILE A 263 4.76 9.40 -4.07
CA ILE A 263 5.81 9.92 -3.20
C ILE A 263 7.04 9.04 -3.40
N CYS A 264 8.15 9.69 -3.75
CA CYS A 264 9.39 9.03 -4.06
C CYS A 264 9.95 8.31 -2.82
N ARG A 265 10.67 7.19 -3.02
CA ARG A 265 11.44 6.53 -1.97
C ARG A 265 12.85 7.14 -1.92
N GLU A 266 13.49 7.04 -0.77
CA GLU A 266 14.79 7.69 -0.54
C GLU A 266 15.89 7.24 -1.52
N ASP A 267 15.91 5.97 -1.91
CA ASP A 267 16.86 5.43 -2.89
C ASP A 267 16.73 6.09 -4.27
N VAL A 268 15.49 6.25 -4.75
CA VAL A 268 15.21 6.98 -6.00
C VAL A 268 15.53 8.47 -5.84
N ALA A 269 15.24 9.08 -4.69
CA ALA A 269 15.61 10.46 -4.42
C ALA A 269 17.14 10.68 -4.43
N LYS A 270 17.91 9.76 -3.84
CA LYS A 270 19.38 9.76 -3.89
C LYS A 270 19.89 9.69 -5.33
N GLU A 271 19.29 8.84 -6.16
CA GLU A 271 19.64 8.74 -7.58
C GLU A 271 19.32 10.04 -8.34
N LEU A 272 18.20 10.68 -8.05
CA LEU A 272 17.84 11.98 -8.63
C LEU A 272 18.81 13.09 -8.22
N LEU A 273 19.35 13.05 -7.00
CA LEU A 273 20.33 14.04 -6.51
C LEU A 273 21.70 13.97 -7.22
N LEU A 274 21.92 12.96 -8.07
CA LEU A 274 23.12 12.85 -8.89
C LEU A 274 23.05 13.69 -10.18
N TYR A 275 21.88 14.21 -10.54
CA TYR A 275 21.72 15.08 -11.71
C TYR A 275 22.21 16.50 -11.41
N ARG A 276 22.53 17.28 -12.45
CA ARG A 276 22.95 18.68 -12.24
C ARG A 276 21.80 19.52 -11.71
N ASN A 277 22.12 20.58 -10.97
CA ASN A 277 21.17 21.54 -10.42
C ASN A 277 20.09 20.93 -9.53
N THR A 278 20.45 19.86 -8.80
CA THR A 278 19.61 19.23 -7.79
C THR A 278 20.06 19.54 -6.39
N SER A 279 19.12 19.66 -5.47
CA SER A 279 19.40 19.82 -4.04
C SER A 279 18.35 19.13 -3.21
N ASN A 280 18.77 18.58 -2.08
CA ASN A 280 17.85 18.12 -1.05
C ASN A 280 17.32 19.32 -0.27
N VAL A 281 16.02 19.34 -0.01
CA VAL A 281 15.29 20.46 0.59
C VAL A 281 14.40 19.95 1.71
N LEU A 282 14.54 20.60 2.87
CA LEU A 282 13.58 20.46 3.95
C LEU A 282 12.53 21.57 3.82
N VAL A 283 11.32 21.21 3.40
CA VAL A 283 10.20 22.15 3.29
C VAL A 283 9.52 22.28 4.65
N LYS A 284 9.36 23.52 5.12
CA LYS A 284 8.62 23.86 6.36
C LYS A 284 7.12 23.97 6.08
N PHE A 285 6.31 24.10 7.14
CA PHE A 285 4.83 24.12 7.02
C PHE A 285 4.33 25.32 6.21
N SER A 286 5.15 26.37 6.08
CA SER A 286 4.90 27.53 5.23
C SER A 286 4.95 27.22 3.71
N GLY A 287 5.51 26.07 3.32
CA GLY A 287 5.60 25.62 1.93
C GLY A 287 6.71 26.25 1.11
N PHE A 288 7.65 26.99 1.71
CA PHE A 288 8.77 27.58 0.97
C PHE A 288 9.94 26.61 0.83
N CYS A 289 10.44 26.47 -0.40
CA CYS A 289 11.70 25.82 -0.68
C CYS A 289 12.86 26.71 -0.21
N ASN A 290 13.75 26.20 0.64
CA ASN A 290 14.89 26.98 1.12
C ASN A 290 16.00 27.15 0.07
N VAL A 291 16.00 26.35 -1.00
CA VAL A 291 16.96 26.43 -2.11
C VAL A 291 16.51 27.45 -3.16
N CYS A 292 15.42 27.19 -3.88
CA CYS A 292 14.96 28.05 -4.98
C CYS A 292 14.02 29.19 -4.53
N LYS A 293 13.67 29.26 -3.24
CA LYS A 293 12.73 30.24 -2.64
C LYS A 293 11.30 30.19 -3.17
N THR A 294 10.97 29.27 -4.07
CA THR A 294 9.61 29.09 -4.59
C THR A 294 8.68 28.58 -3.51
N LYS A 295 7.45 29.09 -3.50
CA LYS A 295 6.38 28.62 -2.61
C LYS A 295 5.62 27.48 -3.29
N LEU A 296 5.57 26.32 -2.65
CA LEU A 296 4.75 25.20 -3.09
C LEU A 296 3.27 25.59 -3.10
N THR A 297 2.57 25.09 -4.10
CA THR A 297 1.16 25.37 -4.32
C THR A 297 0.27 24.36 -3.63
N LYS A 298 -0.94 24.80 -3.28
CA LYS A 298 -2.03 23.92 -2.86
C LYS A 298 -2.87 23.58 -4.08
N MET A 299 -2.86 22.32 -4.49
CA MET A 299 -3.65 21.81 -5.61
C MET A 299 -5.05 21.43 -5.13
N GLU A 300 -5.94 22.42 -5.05
CA GLU A 300 -7.34 22.16 -4.76
C GLU A 300 -8.02 21.49 -5.96
N LEU A 301 -9.08 20.72 -5.70
CA LEU A 301 -9.94 20.20 -6.77
C LEU A 301 -10.64 21.39 -7.43
N THR A 302 -10.78 21.32 -8.74
CA THR A 302 -11.69 22.20 -9.48
C THR A 302 -13.14 21.94 -9.06
N ASP A 303 -14.04 22.91 -9.28
CA ASP A 303 -15.46 22.74 -8.97
C ASP A 303 -16.09 21.57 -9.75
N ASP A 304 -15.64 21.33 -10.97
CA ASP A 304 -16.05 20.20 -11.80
C ASP A 304 -15.56 18.87 -11.23
N GLU A 305 -14.27 18.75 -10.91
CA GLU A 305 -13.71 17.54 -10.28
C GLU A 305 -14.39 17.23 -8.94
N PHE A 306 -14.68 18.26 -8.14
CA PHE A 306 -15.37 18.09 -6.87
C PHE A 306 -16.82 17.63 -7.07
N SER A 307 -17.53 18.23 -8.03
CA SER A 307 -18.90 17.84 -8.37
C SER A 307 -18.96 16.40 -8.89
N GLU A 308 -18.04 16.03 -9.76
CA GLU A 308 -17.92 14.66 -10.27
C GLU A 308 -17.63 13.65 -9.15
N LEU A 309 -16.68 13.97 -8.26
CA LEU A 309 -16.38 13.16 -7.08
C LEU A 309 -17.62 13.00 -6.19
N LYS A 310 -18.37 14.09 -5.94
CA LYS A 310 -19.59 14.07 -5.15
C LYS A 310 -20.60 13.11 -5.78
N GLU A 311 -20.94 13.29 -7.05
CA GLU A 311 -21.93 12.45 -7.75
C GLU A 311 -21.54 10.97 -7.75
N VAL A 312 -20.27 10.65 -8.00
CA VAL A 312 -19.81 9.25 -7.98
C VAL A 312 -19.81 8.67 -6.58
N PHE A 313 -19.42 9.45 -5.56
CA PHE A 313 -19.50 9.00 -4.18
C PHE A 313 -20.95 8.70 -3.78
N LEU A 314 -21.89 9.59 -4.12
CA LEU A 314 -23.32 9.37 -3.91
C LEU A 314 -23.81 8.11 -4.61
N LYS A 315 -23.48 7.96 -5.89
CA LYS A 315 -23.90 6.80 -6.68
C LYS A 315 -23.31 5.49 -6.16
N ASN A 316 -22.03 5.45 -5.79
CA ASN A 316 -21.35 4.19 -5.51
C ASN A 316 -21.40 3.80 -4.03
N VAL A 317 -21.24 4.77 -3.13
CA VAL A 317 -21.15 4.54 -1.69
C VAL A 317 -22.52 4.60 -1.03
N ILE A 318 -23.35 5.56 -1.43
CA ILE A 318 -24.71 5.65 -0.89
C ILE A 318 -25.62 4.72 -1.68
N ILE A 319 -25.64 4.84 -3.02
CA ILE A 319 -26.62 4.14 -3.87
C ILE A 319 -26.22 2.71 -4.27
N GLY A 320 -24.94 2.50 -4.55
CA GLY A 320 -24.51 1.43 -5.42
C GLY A 320 -24.24 0.09 -4.74
N GLN A 321 -23.81 0.05 -3.47
CA GLN A 321 -23.45 -1.21 -2.80
C GLN A 321 -23.63 -1.16 -1.27
N ASP A 322 -24.38 -2.13 -0.73
CA ASP A 322 -24.42 -2.68 0.64
C ASP A 322 -24.58 -1.80 1.89
N ILE A 323 -24.34 -0.49 1.87
CA ILE A 323 -24.68 0.37 3.03
C ILE A 323 -26.19 0.41 3.19
N PHE A 324 -26.95 0.57 2.09
CA PHE A 324 -28.41 0.48 2.09
C PHE A 324 -28.98 -0.87 2.53
N ILE A 325 -28.23 -1.97 2.38
CA ILE A 325 -28.69 -3.32 2.75
C ILE A 325 -28.36 -3.62 4.23
N LYS A 326 -27.34 -2.97 4.79
CA LYS A 326 -26.91 -3.12 6.20
C LYS A 326 -27.44 -2.04 7.14
N SER A 327 -27.99 -0.95 6.60
CA SER A 327 -28.59 0.14 7.37
C SER A 327 -30.10 -0.07 7.51
N ASP A 328 -30.66 0.37 8.62
CA ASP A 328 -32.10 0.29 8.85
C ASP A 328 -32.87 1.26 7.93
N PRO A 329 -33.93 0.82 7.22
CA PRO A 329 -34.67 1.67 6.28
C PRO A 329 -35.23 2.97 6.90
N LEU A 330 -35.58 2.95 8.19
CA LEU A 330 -36.05 4.14 8.90
C LEU A 330 -34.92 5.16 9.11
N GLU A 331 -33.73 4.69 9.51
CA GLU A 331 -32.54 5.54 9.62
C GLU A 331 -32.21 6.19 8.27
N MET A 332 -32.33 5.44 7.17
CA MET A 332 -32.12 6.00 5.83
C MET A 332 -33.15 7.08 5.48
N GLY A 333 -34.43 6.87 5.83
CA GLY A 333 -35.47 7.88 5.66
C GLY A 333 -35.15 9.16 6.44
N GLN A 334 -34.77 9.01 7.71
CA GLN A 334 -34.38 10.11 8.58
C GLN A 334 -33.15 10.85 8.04
N PHE A 335 -32.14 10.12 7.55
CA PHE A 335 -30.97 10.73 6.95
C PHE A 335 -31.31 11.50 5.66
N LYS A 336 -32.15 10.94 4.78
CA LYS A 336 -32.60 11.64 3.56
C LYS A 336 -33.36 12.92 3.89
N GLU A 337 -34.25 12.89 4.87
CA GLU A 337 -34.98 14.07 5.32
C GLU A 337 -34.05 15.11 5.96
N PHE A 338 -33.13 14.65 6.82
CA PHE A 338 -32.09 15.48 7.42
C PHE A 338 -31.24 16.18 6.35
N VAL A 339 -30.79 15.43 5.35
CA VAL A 339 -30.01 15.91 4.21
C VAL A 339 -30.77 16.91 3.34
N THR A 340 -32.07 16.66 3.11
CA THR A 340 -32.90 17.55 2.27
C THR A 340 -33.00 18.95 2.88
N ASN A 341 -33.01 19.02 4.21
CA ASN A 341 -33.03 20.27 4.96
C ASN A 341 -31.63 20.72 5.42
N LEU A 342 -30.57 20.06 4.96
CA LEU A 342 -29.22 20.29 5.43
C LEU A 342 -28.63 21.56 4.83
N GLY A 343 -28.32 22.53 5.69
CA GLY A 343 -27.50 23.68 5.33
C GLY A 343 -26.06 23.28 4.98
N LYS A 344 -25.27 24.26 4.53
CA LYS A 344 -23.83 24.07 4.38
C LYS A 344 -23.14 24.28 5.73
N PHE A 345 -22.21 23.40 6.06
CA PHE A 345 -21.40 23.49 7.28
C PHE A 345 -19.92 23.69 6.96
N ASP A 346 -19.26 24.50 7.78
CA ASP A 346 -17.81 24.71 7.70
C ASP A 346 -17.04 23.50 8.22
N VAL A 347 -17.60 22.78 9.20
CA VAL A 347 -16.95 21.66 9.89
C VAL A 347 -17.93 20.52 10.13
N ILE A 348 -17.53 19.31 9.72
CA ILE A 348 -18.20 18.05 10.06
C ILE A 348 -17.34 17.29 11.06
N LEU A 349 -17.93 16.88 12.18
CA LEU A 349 -17.25 16.16 13.26
C LEU A 349 -17.71 14.71 13.31
N ASP A 350 -16.75 13.80 13.40
CA ASP A 350 -16.97 12.42 13.83
C ASP A 350 -16.95 12.36 15.36
N GLY A 351 -18.13 12.44 15.96
CA GLY A 351 -18.31 12.56 17.40
C GLY A 351 -17.76 11.37 18.18
N LEU A 352 -17.85 10.16 17.64
CA LEU A 352 -17.30 8.96 18.28
C LEU A 352 -15.78 8.91 18.19
N ASN A 353 -15.20 9.22 17.02
CA ASN A 353 -13.75 9.24 16.86
C ASN A 353 -13.10 10.27 17.79
N ILE A 354 -13.73 11.43 17.96
CA ILE A 354 -13.31 12.45 18.92
C ILE A 354 -13.47 11.94 20.36
N ALA A 355 -14.62 11.38 20.72
CA ALA A 355 -14.88 10.87 22.06
C ALA A 355 -13.85 9.82 22.48
N TYR A 356 -13.56 8.84 21.62
CA TYR A 356 -12.64 7.75 21.89
C TYR A 356 -11.17 8.07 21.59
N SER A 357 -10.84 9.33 21.29
CA SER A 357 -9.46 9.77 21.01
C SER A 357 -8.46 9.48 22.14
N VAL A 358 -8.96 9.36 23.39
CA VAL A 358 -8.20 9.05 24.62
C VAL A 358 -8.38 7.59 25.08
N GLY A 359 -8.91 6.73 24.21
CA GLY A 359 -9.24 5.33 24.50
C GLY A 359 -10.68 5.13 24.99
N THR A 360 -11.16 3.88 24.90
CA THR A 360 -12.55 3.50 25.20
C THR A 360 -12.85 3.26 26.68
N ASN A 361 -11.81 3.18 27.53
CA ASN A 361 -11.94 2.82 28.95
C ASN A 361 -12.30 4.02 29.86
N LYS A 362 -12.62 5.18 29.29
CA LYS A 362 -13.01 6.38 30.06
C LYS A 362 -14.53 6.47 30.20
N GLY A 363 -14.98 7.27 31.18
CA GLY A 363 -16.40 7.50 31.41
C GLY A 363 -17.02 8.49 30.41
N THR A 364 -18.34 8.45 30.28
CA THR A 364 -19.13 9.35 29.40
C THR A 364 -18.95 10.84 29.71
N GLN A 365 -18.61 11.19 30.96
CA GLN A 365 -18.25 12.55 31.36
C GLN A 365 -17.01 13.06 30.61
N VAL A 366 -15.98 12.22 30.45
CA VAL A 366 -14.77 12.58 29.73
C VAL A 366 -15.08 12.69 28.24
N PHE A 367 -15.75 11.69 27.66
CA PHE A 367 -16.11 11.67 26.24
C PHE A 367 -16.92 12.90 25.81
N SER A 368 -17.99 13.21 26.55
CA SER A 368 -18.82 14.37 26.29
C SER A 368 -18.07 15.69 26.46
N LYS A 369 -17.12 15.77 27.41
CA LYS A 369 -16.26 16.96 27.57
C LYS A 369 -15.34 17.15 26.37
N LEU A 370 -14.69 16.10 25.86
CA LEU A 370 -13.79 16.19 24.71
C LEU A 370 -14.52 16.69 23.46
N VAL A 371 -15.71 16.12 23.19
CA VAL A 371 -16.56 16.53 22.07
C VAL A 371 -17.01 17.99 22.22
N ALA A 372 -17.46 18.39 23.42
CA ALA A 372 -17.84 19.77 23.69
C ALA A 372 -16.67 20.75 23.51
N SER A 373 -15.45 20.39 23.95
CA SER A 373 -14.24 21.21 23.75
C SER A 373 -13.90 21.39 22.27
N VAL A 374 -14.05 20.34 21.45
CA VAL A 374 -13.83 20.44 20.00
C VAL A 374 -14.87 21.32 19.32
N ILE A 375 -16.16 21.18 19.67
CA ILE A 375 -17.21 22.06 19.15
C ILE A 375 -16.94 23.51 19.55
N SER A 376 -16.64 23.76 20.83
CA SER A 376 -16.32 25.10 21.35
C SER A 376 -15.16 25.74 20.60
N TYR A 377 -14.11 24.98 20.28
CA TYR A 377 -12.98 25.46 19.49
C TYR A 377 -13.39 26.02 18.12
N PHE A 378 -14.30 25.36 17.39
CA PHE A 378 -14.76 25.83 16.08
C PHE A 378 -15.83 26.92 16.17
N VAL A 379 -16.73 26.84 17.16
CA VAL A 379 -17.77 27.84 17.39
C VAL A 379 -17.16 29.19 17.78
N GLN A 380 -16.10 29.21 18.60
CA GLN A 380 -15.33 30.43 18.91
C GLN A 380 -14.70 31.08 17.67
N GLN A 381 -14.45 30.30 16.62
CA GLN A 381 -13.99 30.78 15.31
C GLN A 381 -15.13 31.18 14.37
N LYS A 382 -16.37 31.23 14.88
CA LYS A 382 -17.59 31.54 14.12
C LYS A 382 -17.86 30.54 12.99
N LYS A 383 -17.45 29.27 13.16
CA LYS A 383 -17.72 28.20 12.19
C LYS A 383 -19.03 27.49 12.52
N SER A 384 -19.78 27.17 11.47
CA SER A 384 -20.94 26.28 11.55
C SER A 384 -20.47 24.82 11.68
N VAL A 385 -21.06 24.09 12.62
CA VAL A 385 -20.63 22.73 12.98
C VAL A 385 -21.79 21.75 12.87
N LEU A 386 -21.55 20.65 12.16
CA LEU A 386 -22.36 19.45 12.18
C LEU A 386 -21.58 18.32 12.86
N MET A 387 -22.20 17.64 13.81
CA MET A 387 -21.65 16.44 14.43
C MET A 387 -22.46 15.21 14.04
N LEU A 388 -21.78 14.17 13.58
CA LEU A 388 -22.33 12.83 13.48
C LEU A 388 -21.96 12.04 14.72
N GLY A 389 -22.93 11.30 15.23
CA GLY A 389 -22.74 10.48 16.42
C GLY A 389 -23.74 9.34 16.47
N ARG A 390 -23.89 8.76 17.66
CA ARG A 390 -24.73 7.60 17.90
C ARG A 390 -25.86 7.85 18.87
N THR A 391 -26.94 7.12 18.72
CA THR A 391 -28.13 7.22 19.59
C THR A 391 -27.80 7.10 21.09
N HIS A 392 -26.84 6.26 21.49
CA HIS A 392 -26.44 6.16 22.90
C HIS A 392 -25.83 7.45 23.47
N MET A 393 -25.32 8.37 22.64
CA MET A 393 -24.80 9.67 23.08
C MET A 393 -25.87 10.54 23.72
N ASN A 394 -27.17 10.27 23.47
CA ASN A 394 -28.26 10.94 24.20
C ASN A 394 -28.26 10.68 25.71
N LYS A 395 -27.59 9.61 26.16
CA LYS A 395 -27.44 9.27 27.59
C LYS A 395 -26.23 9.96 28.23
N TRP A 396 -25.50 10.79 27.48
CA TRP A 396 -24.35 11.52 28.02
C TRP A 396 -24.77 12.59 29.03
N PRO A 397 -23.85 13.01 29.92
CA PRO A 397 -24.12 14.00 30.95
C PRO A 397 -24.73 15.29 30.40
N LYS A 398 -25.84 15.72 31.03
CA LYS A 398 -26.68 16.83 30.54
C LYS A 398 -25.93 18.15 30.38
N SER A 399 -24.97 18.45 31.25
CA SER A 399 -24.21 19.72 31.18
C SER A 399 -23.47 19.88 29.85
N ASN A 400 -22.67 18.89 29.47
CA ASN A 400 -21.94 18.88 28.20
C ASN A 400 -22.87 18.67 27.01
N TRP A 401 -23.86 17.77 27.14
CA TRP A 401 -24.77 17.45 26.04
C TRP A 401 -25.68 18.63 25.65
N ASN A 402 -26.14 19.43 26.62
CA ASN A 402 -26.91 20.64 26.34
C ASN A 402 -26.07 21.68 25.61
N TYR A 403 -24.80 21.85 25.99
CA TYR A 403 -23.89 22.73 25.25
C TYR A 403 -23.73 22.24 23.80
N ILE A 404 -23.50 20.95 23.58
CA ILE A 404 -23.37 20.35 22.26
C ILE A 404 -24.63 20.61 21.42
N LYS A 405 -25.83 20.32 21.94
CA LYS A 405 -27.11 20.57 21.26
C LYS A 405 -27.37 22.02 20.89
N ASN A 406 -26.94 22.95 21.74
CA ASN A 406 -27.18 24.38 21.51
C ASN A 406 -26.20 25.02 20.53
N ASN A 407 -25.06 24.37 20.24
CA ASN A 407 -23.95 24.97 19.50
C ASN A 407 -23.55 24.19 18.22
N CYS A 408 -24.20 23.07 17.93
CA CYS A 408 -23.98 22.34 16.68
C CYS A 408 -25.27 21.66 16.20
N THR A 409 -25.37 21.43 14.89
CA THR A 409 -26.36 20.51 14.35
C THR A 409 -25.90 19.09 14.61
N ILE A 410 -26.81 18.17 14.90
CA ILE A 410 -26.47 16.79 15.29
C ILE A 410 -27.29 15.82 14.46
N PHE A 411 -26.62 14.82 13.89
CA PHE A 411 -27.26 13.62 13.36
C PHE A 411 -26.78 12.41 14.18
N LEU A 412 -27.72 11.62 14.69
CA LEU A 412 -27.43 10.43 15.48
C LEU A 412 -27.88 9.17 14.74
N ALA A 413 -26.92 8.38 14.27
CA ALA A 413 -27.19 7.06 13.70
C ALA A 413 -27.40 6.02 14.82
N LYS A 414 -28.06 4.90 14.50
CA LYS A 414 -28.21 3.77 15.43
C LYS A 414 -26.85 3.16 15.73
N ASP A 415 -26.70 2.59 16.92
CA ASP A 415 -25.41 2.06 17.43
C ASP A 415 -24.81 0.90 16.59
N ILE A 416 -25.59 0.30 15.68
CA ILE A 416 -25.19 -0.84 14.83
C ILE A 416 -24.79 -0.45 13.40
N SER A 417 -25.08 0.79 12.97
CA SER A 417 -24.84 1.27 11.60
C SER A 417 -23.36 1.56 11.33
N GLN A 418 -22.95 1.74 10.08
CA GLN A 418 -21.65 2.34 9.75
C GLN A 418 -21.85 3.85 9.56
N ASP A 419 -21.15 4.70 10.33
CA ASP A 419 -21.37 6.16 10.31
C ASP A 419 -20.59 6.88 9.21
N ASP A 420 -19.46 6.29 8.82
CA ASP A 420 -18.50 6.88 7.90
C ASP A 420 -19.11 7.32 6.54
N PRO A 421 -20.08 6.59 5.94
CA PRO A 421 -20.76 7.04 4.72
C PRO A 421 -21.57 8.34 4.91
N TYR A 422 -22.29 8.46 6.04
CA TYR A 422 -23.07 9.66 6.34
C TYR A 422 -22.16 10.86 6.61
N LEU A 423 -21.03 10.63 7.28
CA LEU A 423 -20.04 11.65 7.58
C LEU A 423 -19.49 12.25 6.27
N LEU A 424 -19.05 11.38 5.37
CA LEU A 424 -18.51 11.76 4.07
C LEU A 424 -19.58 12.41 3.17
N TYR A 425 -20.82 11.92 3.20
CA TYR A 425 -21.94 12.56 2.51
C TYR A 425 -22.09 14.01 2.97
N CYS A 426 -22.22 14.24 4.28
CA CYS A 426 -22.45 15.56 4.83
C CYS A 426 -21.30 16.53 4.51
N ALA A 427 -20.06 16.03 4.52
CA ALA A 427 -18.88 16.80 4.15
C ALA A 427 -18.88 17.19 2.68
N LEU A 428 -19.13 16.24 1.77
CA LEU A 428 -19.20 16.50 0.33
C LEU A 428 -20.40 17.39 -0.02
N HIS A 429 -21.52 17.24 0.67
CA HIS A 429 -22.71 18.07 0.49
C HIS A 429 -22.48 19.52 0.91
N SER A 430 -21.76 19.74 2.02
CA SER A 430 -21.48 21.06 2.55
C SER A 430 -20.54 21.88 1.67
N GLY A 431 -19.62 21.22 0.96
CA GLY A 431 -18.85 21.80 -0.13
C GLY A 431 -17.35 21.50 -0.11
N PRO A 432 -16.60 22.01 -1.11
CA PRO A 432 -15.19 21.65 -1.32
C PRO A 432 -14.25 22.16 -0.22
N LYS A 433 -14.67 23.15 0.57
CA LYS A 433 -13.88 23.78 1.64
C LYS A 433 -14.21 23.25 3.04
N THR A 434 -15.21 22.39 3.18
CA THR A 434 -15.64 21.85 4.46
C THR A 434 -14.52 21.02 5.11
N ILE A 435 -14.29 21.26 6.40
CA ILE A 435 -13.32 20.52 7.23
C ILE A 435 -13.98 19.26 7.77
N ILE A 436 -13.24 18.16 7.81
CA ILE A 436 -13.70 16.89 8.39
C ILE A 436 -12.79 16.55 9.56
N VAL A 437 -13.35 16.37 10.75
CA VAL A 437 -12.57 16.04 11.94
C VAL A 437 -12.75 14.57 12.27
N THR A 438 -11.74 13.77 11.92
CA THR A 438 -11.67 12.32 12.20
C THR A 438 -10.23 11.84 12.01
N ARG A 439 -9.84 10.81 12.77
CA ARG A 439 -8.58 10.06 12.57
C ARG A 439 -8.70 8.91 11.57
N ASP A 440 -9.91 8.58 11.10
CA ASP A 440 -10.07 7.47 10.16
C ASP A 440 -9.55 7.86 8.77
N GLN A 441 -8.78 6.97 8.15
CA GLN A 441 -8.24 7.15 6.80
C GLN A 441 -9.27 6.88 5.69
N MET A 442 -10.47 6.41 6.04
CA MET A 442 -11.58 6.15 5.11
C MET A 442 -11.21 5.17 3.98
N ARG A 443 -10.33 4.20 4.28
CA ARG A 443 -9.76 3.26 3.31
C ARG A 443 -10.84 2.41 2.62
N GLY A 444 -11.86 1.99 3.37
CA GLY A 444 -12.99 1.24 2.83
C GLY A 444 -13.78 2.04 1.80
N HIS A 445 -14.13 3.29 2.11
CA HIS A 445 -14.90 4.15 1.20
C HIS A 445 -14.13 4.53 -0.06
N ARG A 446 -12.81 4.76 0.07
CA ARG A 446 -11.94 4.92 -1.10
C ARG A 446 -12.02 3.71 -2.02
N HIS A 447 -12.02 2.49 -1.49
CA HIS A 447 -12.12 1.29 -2.32
C HIS A 447 -13.46 1.21 -3.09
N LEU A 448 -14.57 1.65 -2.48
CA LEU A 448 -15.90 1.65 -3.08
C LEU A 448 -16.05 2.58 -4.30
N LEU A 449 -15.16 3.56 -4.47
CA LEU A 449 -15.17 4.42 -5.67
C LEU A 449 -14.80 3.66 -6.95
N LYS A 450 -14.21 2.46 -6.82
CA LYS A 450 -13.78 1.54 -7.89
C LYS A 450 -12.71 2.12 -8.82
N ASP A 451 -13.06 3.12 -9.60
CA ASP A 451 -12.19 3.81 -10.57
C ASP A 451 -11.09 4.62 -9.85
N ARG A 452 -9.85 4.47 -10.33
CA ARG A 452 -8.66 5.14 -9.80
C ARG A 452 -8.79 6.66 -9.85
N LYS A 453 -9.39 7.23 -10.90
CA LYS A 453 -9.60 8.68 -11.03
C LYS A 453 -10.30 9.23 -9.79
N TYR A 454 -11.43 8.64 -9.40
CA TYR A 454 -12.19 9.11 -8.24
C TYR A 454 -11.51 8.80 -6.91
N LYS A 455 -10.81 7.65 -6.80
CA LYS A 455 -9.96 7.37 -5.64
C LYS A 455 -8.92 8.47 -5.43
N MET A 456 -8.31 8.95 -6.51
CA MET A 456 -7.33 10.03 -6.47
C MET A 456 -7.95 11.37 -6.10
N LEU A 457 -9.09 11.74 -6.70
CA LEU A 457 -9.82 12.95 -6.34
C LEU A 457 -10.23 12.93 -4.85
N PHE A 458 -10.72 11.80 -4.37
CA PHE A 458 -11.08 11.60 -2.97
C PHE A 458 -9.86 11.75 -2.04
N THR A 459 -8.74 11.11 -2.36
CA THR A 459 -7.50 11.24 -1.57
C THR A 459 -6.99 12.69 -1.57
N LYS A 460 -7.03 13.39 -2.72
CA LYS A 460 -6.63 14.80 -2.81
C LYS A 460 -7.53 15.69 -1.94
N TRP A 461 -8.84 15.51 -2.03
CA TRP A 461 -9.80 16.29 -1.25
C TRP A 461 -9.66 16.01 0.25
N LEU A 462 -9.71 14.74 0.66
CA LEU A 462 -9.63 14.37 2.06
C LEU A 462 -8.30 14.80 2.68
N GLY A 463 -7.19 14.59 1.98
CA GLY A 463 -5.85 14.98 2.44
C GLY A 463 -5.67 16.49 2.66
N GLN A 464 -6.57 17.34 2.16
CA GLN A 464 -6.54 18.79 2.36
C GLN A 464 -7.57 19.30 3.37
N ARG A 465 -8.54 18.47 3.75
CA ARG A 465 -9.68 18.86 4.58
C ARG A 465 -9.77 18.08 5.89
N GLN A 466 -9.07 16.95 6.01
CA GLN A 466 -9.06 16.12 7.20
C GLN A 466 -8.22 16.73 8.31
N TYR A 467 -8.83 16.97 9.46
CA TYR A 467 -8.19 17.42 10.69
C TYR A 467 -8.19 16.24 11.67
N GLU A 468 -7.02 15.76 12.06
CA GLU A 468 -6.92 14.67 13.04
C GLU A 468 -6.69 15.26 14.43
N LEU A 469 -7.61 15.02 15.36
CA LEU A 469 -7.41 15.43 16.75
C LEU A 469 -6.24 14.65 17.35
N LEU A 470 -5.15 15.28 17.80
CA LEU A 470 -4.02 14.56 18.41
C LEU A 470 -4.19 14.45 19.91
N THR A 471 -4.38 15.58 20.57
CA THR A 471 -4.46 15.70 22.02
C THR A 471 -5.12 17.01 22.41
N PHE A 472 -5.15 17.31 23.70
CA PHE A 472 -5.57 18.59 24.26
C PHE A 472 -4.40 19.24 24.99
N ASN A 473 -4.31 20.56 24.93
CA ASN A 473 -3.31 21.29 25.70
C ASN A 473 -3.75 21.45 27.17
N LYS A 474 -2.90 22.07 28.00
CA LYS A 474 -3.16 22.31 29.43
C LYS A 474 -4.43 23.14 29.71
N ASN A 475 -4.96 23.85 28.71
CA ASN A 475 -6.15 24.69 28.80
C ASN A 475 -7.36 24.03 28.12
N ASP A 476 -7.39 22.69 28.00
CA ASP A 476 -8.45 21.92 27.34
C ASP A 476 -8.73 22.33 25.87
N LYS A 477 -7.80 23.03 25.20
CA LYS A 477 -7.93 23.34 23.78
C LYS A 477 -7.43 22.16 22.94
N PRO A 478 -8.20 21.72 21.93
CA PRO A 478 -7.78 20.64 21.05
C PRO A 478 -6.57 21.05 20.21
N ILE A 479 -5.63 20.13 20.05
CA ILE A 479 -4.50 20.21 19.14
C ILE A 479 -4.78 19.25 17.99
N PHE A 480 -4.86 19.79 16.78
CA PHE A 480 -5.09 19.03 15.56
C PHE A 480 -3.80 18.86 14.76
N ARG A 481 -3.63 17.70 14.13
CA ARG A 481 -2.84 17.59 12.91
C ARG A 481 -3.69 18.14 11.77
N ILE A 482 -3.26 19.28 11.26
CA ILE A 482 -3.89 19.95 10.12
C ILE A 482 -3.07 19.71 8.86
N PRO A 483 -3.71 19.61 7.68
CA PRO A 483 -3.00 19.51 6.41
C PRO A 483 -2.13 20.75 6.16
N PRO A 484 -0.96 20.59 5.52
CA PRO A 484 -0.14 21.73 5.11
C PRO A 484 -0.87 22.64 4.12
N HIS A 485 -0.42 23.89 4.05
CA HIS A 485 -0.95 24.89 3.09
C HIS A 485 -0.47 24.67 1.64
N PHE A 486 0.06 23.48 1.33
CA PHE A 486 0.54 23.06 0.03
C PHE A 486 0.29 21.57 -0.15
N SER A 487 0.27 21.09 -1.40
CA SER A 487 0.05 19.67 -1.69
C SER A 487 1.36 18.88 -1.66
N THR A 488 1.39 17.76 -0.94
CA THR A 488 2.57 16.90 -0.79
C THR A 488 2.73 15.90 -1.95
N ILE A 489 2.70 16.40 -3.17
CA ILE A 489 2.94 15.63 -4.41
C ILE A 489 3.98 16.37 -5.26
N ALA A 490 4.49 15.72 -6.31
CA ALA A 490 5.42 16.37 -7.22
C ALA A 490 4.84 17.67 -7.81
N GLN A 491 5.62 18.75 -7.78
CA GLN A 491 5.21 20.08 -8.28
C GLN A 491 6.22 20.61 -9.28
N ASN A 492 5.74 21.34 -10.29
CA ASN A 492 6.57 22.08 -11.23
C ASN A 492 6.24 23.57 -11.09
N SER A 493 7.27 24.40 -10.97
CA SER A 493 7.18 25.85 -11.02
C SER A 493 8.32 26.38 -11.86
N GLU A 494 8.03 26.97 -13.03
CA GLU A 494 9.05 27.63 -13.88
C GLU A 494 10.26 26.74 -14.20
N ASN A 495 10.02 25.48 -14.61
CA ASN A 495 11.03 24.45 -14.89
C ASN A 495 11.81 23.94 -13.65
N ILE A 496 11.37 24.31 -12.44
CA ILE A 496 11.88 23.77 -11.19
C ILE A 496 10.88 22.74 -10.66
N TRP A 497 11.33 21.49 -10.59
CA TRP A 497 10.59 20.40 -10.00
C TRP A 497 10.90 20.25 -8.51
N HIS A 498 9.84 20.04 -7.74
CA HIS A 498 9.90 19.68 -6.33
C HIS A 498 9.28 18.29 -6.17
N ILE A 499 10.08 17.28 -5.82
CA ILE A 499 9.64 15.89 -5.69
C ILE A 499 9.68 15.47 -4.21
N PRO A 500 8.55 15.20 -3.55
CA PRO A 500 8.54 14.75 -2.16
C PRO A 500 9.07 13.31 -2.06
N TYR A 501 9.78 13.00 -0.99
CA TYR A 501 10.23 11.63 -0.74
C TYR A 501 10.12 11.21 0.74
N LYS A 502 9.98 9.89 0.94
CA LYS A 502 9.97 9.25 2.26
C LYS A 502 11.41 8.93 2.68
N SER A 503 11.92 9.61 3.71
CA SER A 503 13.19 9.24 4.36
C SER A 503 12.99 7.96 5.19
N GLN A 504 14.00 7.09 5.21
CA GLN A 504 14.07 5.90 6.07
C GLN A 504 14.35 6.26 7.54
N ASP A 505 14.79 7.49 7.81
CA ASP A 505 15.00 7.96 9.17
C ASP A 505 13.67 8.03 9.92
N LYS A 506 13.51 7.13 10.91
CA LYS A 506 12.38 7.09 11.84
C LYS A 506 12.29 8.30 12.77
N ASN A 507 13.20 9.27 12.64
CA ASN A 507 13.22 10.53 13.39
C ASN A 507 12.21 11.57 12.88
N ASN A 508 11.19 11.16 12.13
CA ASN A 508 9.97 11.96 12.05
C ASN A 508 9.37 11.97 13.44
N SER A 509 9.52 13.11 14.13
CA SER A 509 8.87 13.31 15.42
C SER A 509 7.38 12.95 15.29
N ILE A 510 6.76 12.47 16.36
CA ILE A 510 5.31 12.15 16.41
C ILE A 510 4.43 13.34 15.93
N ASN A 511 5.02 14.54 15.83
CA ASN A 511 4.42 15.80 15.41
C ASN A 511 4.70 16.20 13.94
N ASP A 512 5.37 15.38 13.13
CA ASP A 512 5.72 15.73 11.76
C ASP A 512 4.51 15.54 10.82
N ASN A 513 3.79 16.65 10.61
CA ASN A 513 2.47 16.74 9.99
C ASN A 513 2.42 16.54 8.46
N TYR A 514 3.53 16.22 7.78
CA TYR A 514 3.62 16.06 6.31
C TYR A 514 5.04 15.62 5.90
N HIS A 515 5.21 15.21 4.63
CA HIS A 515 6.54 14.91 4.06
C HIS A 515 7.39 16.17 3.97
N LYS A 516 8.42 16.26 4.82
CA LYS A 516 9.32 17.42 4.86
C LYS A 516 10.48 17.32 3.88
N ASN A 517 10.84 16.13 3.43
CA ASN A 517 11.98 15.90 2.55
C ASN A 517 11.57 15.96 1.09
N TRP A 518 12.24 16.80 0.32
CA TRP A 518 11.97 17.06 -1.08
C TRP A 518 13.27 17.15 -1.89
N VAL A 519 13.22 16.72 -3.14
CA VAL A 519 14.24 17.03 -4.14
C VAL A 519 13.81 18.30 -4.86
N CYS A 520 14.65 19.33 -4.87
CA CYS A 520 14.50 20.51 -5.73
C CYS A 520 15.43 20.37 -6.93
N LEU A 521 14.89 20.36 -8.14
CA LEU A 521 15.64 20.12 -9.37
C LEU A 521 15.26 21.18 -10.42
N LYS A 522 16.24 21.92 -10.91
CA LYS A 522 16.06 22.84 -12.04
C LYS A 522 16.45 22.15 -13.35
N LEU A 523 15.48 21.97 -14.25
CA LEU A 523 15.72 21.44 -15.58
C LEU A 523 16.14 22.59 -16.50
N GLU A 524 17.38 22.58 -16.97
CA GLU A 524 17.88 23.53 -17.97
C GLU A 524 17.64 22.91 -19.36
N LYS A 525 16.71 23.51 -20.12
CA LYS A 525 16.36 23.08 -21.49
C LYS A 525 17.42 23.48 -22.50
#